data_AF-A0A6P9C566-F1
#
_entry.id   AF-A0A6P9C566-F1
#
_cell.length_a   1.000
_cell.length_b   1.000
_cell.length_c   1.000
_cell.angle_alpha   90.00
_cell.angle_beta   90.00
_cell.angle_gamma   90.00
#
_symmetry.space_group_name_H-M   'P 1'
#
loop_
_entity.id
_entity.type
_entity.pdbx_description
1 polymer ?
#
loop_
_entity_poly.entity_id
_entity_poly.type
_entity_poly.pdbx_seq_one_letter_code
_entity_poly.pdbx_strand_id
1 'polypeptide(L)'
;MFPTAEEAVPPPFIPLVPTSPISLSLNSLKLECDKLASEKSEMQRHYVMYYEMSYGLNIEMHKQAEIVKRLNGICAQVLPYLSQEHQQQVLGAIERAKQVTAPELNSIIRQQLQAHQLSQLQALALPLTPLSVGLQAPSLPAVSASTGLLSLSALGSQAHLCKEDKNGHDGDAHQEDDGEKSD
;
A
#
# COMPACT_ATOMS: atom_id res chain seq x y z
N MET A 1 70.68 5.66 52.51
CA MET A 1 70.32 5.21 51.15
C MET A 1 68.81 5.02 51.12
N PHE A 2 68.09 6.01 50.62
CA PHE A 2 66.66 5.87 50.33
C PHE A 2 66.55 5.39 48.87
N PRO A 3 65.82 4.30 48.56
CA PRO A 3 65.54 3.99 47.18
C PRO A 3 64.39 4.88 46.68
N THR A 4 64.67 5.53 45.55
CA THR A 4 63.81 6.39 44.75
C THR A 4 62.49 5.69 44.42
N ALA A 5 61.37 6.39 44.62
CA ALA A 5 60.05 5.94 44.17
C ALA A 5 60.02 5.91 42.63
N GLU A 6 59.94 4.69 42.08
CA GLU A 6 59.73 4.46 40.65
C GLU A 6 58.30 4.88 40.31
N GLU A 7 58.18 5.96 39.54
CA GLU A 7 56.92 6.49 39.00
C GLU A 7 56.31 5.44 38.05
N ALA A 8 55.36 4.67 38.56
CA ALA A 8 54.60 3.70 37.78
C ALA A 8 53.70 4.43 36.78
N VAL A 9 54.18 4.58 35.55
CA VAL A 9 53.41 5.07 34.40
C VAL A 9 52.17 4.17 34.23
N PRO A 10 50.94 4.71 34.30
CA PRO A 10 49.74 3.88 34.10
C PRO A 10 49.74 3.35 32.66
N PRO A 11 49.44 2.05 32.45
CA PRO A 11 49.43 1.49 31.10
C PRO A 11 48.36 2.20 30.25
N PRO A 12 48.62 2.39 28.93
CA PRO A 12 47.64 3.00 28.05
C PRO A 12 46.36 2.16 28.06
N PHE A 13 45.20 2.83 28.23
CA PHE A 13 43.88 2.24 28.02
C PHE A 13 43.77 1.80 26.57
N ILE A 14 44.18 0.55 26.29
CA ILE A 14 43.86 -0.10 25.02
C ILE A 14 42.36 -0.38 25.09
N PRO A 15 41.53 0.19 24.20
CA PRO A 15 40.12 -0.18 24.15
C PRO A 15 40.09 -1.68 23.94
N LEU A 16 39.53 -2.40 24.91
CA LEU A 16 39.40 -3.86 24.88
C LEU A 16 38.56 -4.20 23.66
N VAL A 17 39.22 -4.46 22.53
CA VAL A 17 38.58 -5.06 21.37
C VAL A 17 37.90 -6.32 21.90
N PRO A 18 36.61 -6.54 21.59
CA PRO A 18 35.87 -7.69 22.07
C PRO A 18 36.50 -9.00 21.56
N THR A 19 37.54 -9.48 22.24
CA THR A 19 38.31 -10.69 21.91
C THR A 19 37.73 -11.94 22.58
N SER A 20 36.68 -11.77 23.40
CA SER A 20 35.97 -12.89 24.00
C SER A 20 35.03 -13.52 22.95
N PRO A 21 34.98 -14.85 22.81
CA PRO A 21 34.11 -15.52 21.82
C PRO A 21 32.63 -15.15 21.99
N ILE A 22 32.21 -14.84 23.23
CA ILE A 22 30.86 -14.39 23.59
C ILE A 22 30.55 -12.99 23.03
N SER A 23 31.52 -12.06 23.04
CA SER A 23 31.28 -10.71 22.52
C SER A 23 31.17 -10.69 20.99
N LEU A 24 31.86 -11.62 20.30
CA LEU A 24 31.72 -11.80 18.86
C LEU A 24 30.36 -12.41 18.49
N SER A 25 29.88 -13.42 19.23
CA SER A 25 28.56 -14.00 19.00
C SER A 25 27.43 -13.01 19.30
N LEU A 26 27.55 -12.19 20.34
CA LEU A 26 26.60 -11.10 20.62
C LEU A 26 26.59 -10.02 19.54
N ASN A 27 27.76 -9.66 19.00
CA ASN A 27 27.84 -8.71 17.89
C ASN A 27 27.18 -9.27 16.61
N SER A 28 27.44 -10.54 16.30
CA SER A 28 26.80 -11.24 15.18
C SER A 28 25.27 -11.28 15.34
N LEU A 29 24.78 -11.65 16.53
CA LEU A 29 23.34 -11.72 16.80
C LEU A 29 22.68 -10.34 16.73
N LYS A 30 23.36 -9.29 17.21
CA LYS A 30 22.88 -7.91 17.09
C LYS A 30 22.70 -7.51 15.63
N LEU A 31 23.71 -7.76 14.78
CA LEU A 31 23.62 -7.45 13.35
C LEU A 31 22.47 -8.21 12.67
N GLU A 32 22.22 -9.45 13.09
CA GLU A 32 21.09 -10.25 12.62
C GLU A 32 19.73 -9.65 13.06
N CYS A 33 19.62 -9.20 14.31
CA CYS A 33 18.44 -8.49 14.79
C CYS A 33 18.19 -7.17 14.04
N ASP A 34 19.23 -6.38 13.78
CA ASP A 34 19.13 -5.12 13.05
C ASP A 34 18.68 -5.37 11.60
N LYS A 35 19.19 -6.43 10.97
CA LYS A 35 18.76 -6.88 9.64
C LYS A 35 17.29 -7.30 9.63
N LEU A 36 16.87 -8.15 10.56
CA LEU A 36 15.47 -8.59 10.68
C LEU A 36 14.51 -7.43 10.95
N ALA A 37 14.93 -6.44 11.74
CA ALA A 37 14.16 -5.22 11.96
C ALA A 37 13.97 -4.41 10.67
N SER A 38 15.02 -4.31 9.85
CA SER A 38 14.95 -3.67 8.54
C SER A 38 14.00 -4.42 7.59
N GLU A 39 14.14 -5.74 7.47
CA GLU A 39 13.27 -6.58 6.63
C GLU A 39 11.80 -6.49 7.07
N LYS A 40 11.53 -6.43 8.38
CA LYS A 40 10.17 -6.23 8.92
C LYS A 40 9.58 -4.89 8.49
N SER A 41 10.36 -3.81 8.53
CA SER A 41 9.91 -2.49 8.09
C SER A 41 9.64 -2.45 6.58
N GLU A 42 10.49 -3.10 5.78
CA GLU A 42 10.28 -3.22 4.33
C GLU A 42 9.03 -4.04 4.01
N MET A 43 8.85 -5.17 4.68
CA MET A 43 7.65 -6.01 4.54
C MET A 43 6.40 -5.22 4.91
N GLN A 44 6.43 -4.43 5.97
CA GLN A 44 5.31 -3.56 6.37
C GLN A 44 4.98 -2.54 5.27
N ARG A 45 5.99 -1.95 4.63
CA ARG A 45 5.78 -1.00 3.52
C ARG A 45 5.11 -1.66 2.32
N HIS A 46 5.59 -2.84 1.93
CA HIS A 46 4.95 -3.62 0.86
C HIS A 46 3.53 -4.03 1.23
N TYR A 47 3.30 -4.48 2.46
CA TYR A 47 1.98 -4.87 2.95
C TYR A 47 0.96 -3.73 2.82
N VAL A 48 1.30 -2.53 3.31
CA VAL A 48 0.41 -1.36 3.20
C VAL A 48 0.16 -1.01 1.73
N MET A 49 1.21 -0.99 0.90
CA MET A 49 1.08 -0.72 -0.53
C MET A 49 0.14 -1.70 -1.23
N TYR A 50 0.29 -3.01 -0.98
CA TYR A 50 -0.60 -4.02 -1.55
C TYR A 50 -2.03 -3.92 -1.03
N TYR A 51 -2.22 -3.56 0.24
CA TYR A 51 -3.54 -3.38 0.82
C TYR A 51 -4.29 -2.23 0.14
N GLU A 52 -3.67 -1.06 0.02
CA GLU A 52 -4.28 0.10 -0.63
C GLU A 52 -4.56 -0.15 -2.11
N MET A 53 -3.59 -0.73 -2.83
CA MET A 53 -3.75 -1.06 -4.24
C MET A 53 -4.88 -2.07 -4.46
N SER A 54 -4.91 -3.15 -3.69
CA SER A 54 -5.95 -4.18 -3.80
C SER A 54 -7.33 -3.62 -3.49
N TYR A 55 -7.44 -2.74 -2.49
CA TYR A 55 -8.70 -2.08 -2.17
C TYR A 55 -9.19 -1.18 -3.31
N GLY A 56 -8.29 -0.37 -3.90
CA GLY A 56 -8.60 0.45 -5.06
C GLY A 56 -9.05 -0.37 -6.28
N LEU A 57 -8.31 -1.44 -6.59
CA LEU A 57 -8.66 -2.38 -7.66
C LEU A 57 -10.02 -3.05 -7.39
N ASN A 58 -10.30 -3.41 -6.14
CA ASN A 58 -11.56 -4.05 -5.76
C ASN A 58 -12.77 -3.13 -5.96
N ILE A 59 -12.67 -1.87 -5.57
CA ILE A 59 -13.72 -0.87 -5.83
C ILE A 59 -13.95 -0.74 -7.34
N GLU A 60 -12.89 -0.55 -8.10
CA GLU A 60 -12.99 -0.35 -9.55
C GLU A 60 -13.58 -1.58 -10.24
N MET A 61 -13.18 -2.79 -9.83
CA MET A 61 -13.74 -4.05 -10.32
C MET A 61 -15.26 -4.10 -10.09
N HIS A 62 -15.74 -3.84 -8.87
CA HIS A 62 -17.17 -3.84 -8.58
C HIS A 62 -17.91 -2.76 -9.35
N LYS A 63 -17.31 -1.58 -9.53
CA LYS A 63 -17.88 -0.50 -10.33
C LYS A 63 -18.07 -0.92 -11.79
N GLN A 64 -17.05 -1.52 -12.41
CA GLN A 64 -17.13 -1.99 -13.80
C GLN A 64 -18.15 -3.13 -13.94
N ALA A 65 -18.22 -4.05 -12.98
CA ALA A 65 -19.22 -5.12 -12.97
C ALA A 65 -20.67 -4.56 -12.95
N GLU A 66 -20.93 -3.54 -12.14
CA GLU A 66 -22.24 -2.89 -12.08
C GLU A 66 -22.55 -2.11 -13.38
N ILE A 67 -21.56 -1.46 -13.99
CA ILE A 67 -21.72 -0.81 -15.31
C ILE A 67 -22.10 -1.84 -16.37
N VAL A 68 -21.38 -2.95 -16.45
CA VAL A 68 -21.66 -4.04 -17.40
C VAL A 68 -23.08 -4.58 -17.20
N LYS A 69 -23.49 -4.79 -15.94
CA LYS A 69 -24.84 -5.24 -15.61
C LYS A 69 -25.92 -4.27 -16.10
N ARG A 70 -25.74 -2.96 -15.88
CA ARG A 70 -26.68 -1.92 -16.32
C ARG A 70 -26.74 -1.83 -17.84
N LEU A 71 -25.59 -1.85 -18.52
CA LEU A 71 -25.52 -1.83 -19.98
C LEU A 71 -26.23 -3.06 -20.58
N ASN A 72 -25.97 -4.25 -20.03
CA ASN A 72 -26.66 -5.47 -20.47
C ASN A 72 -28.18 -5.40 -20.23
N GLY A 73 -28.59 -4.81 -19.10
CA GLY A 73 -30.01 -4.54 -18.82
C GLY A 73 -30.66 -3.59 -19.84
N ILE A 74 -29.96 -2.54 -20.26
CA ILE A 74 -30.44 -1.61 -21.30
C ILE A 74 -30.54 -2.35 -22.65
N CYS A 75 -29.52 -3.12 -23.02
CA CYS A 75 -29.54 -3.91 -24.26
C CYS A 75 -30.73 -4.87 -24.30
N ALA A 76 -31.03 -5.57 -23.19
CA ALA A 76 -32.17 -6.46 -23.10
C ALA A 76 -33.52 -5.72 -23.21
N GLN A 77 -33.61 -4.50 -22.67
CA GLN A 77 -34.80 -3.66 -22.79
C GLN A 77 -35.01 -3.12 -24.21
N VAL A 78 -33.94 -2.83 -24.96
CA VAL A 78 -34.02 -2.34 -26.33
C VAL A 78 -34.33 -3.48 -27.33
N LEU A 79 -33.94 -4.71 -27.00
CA LEU A 79 -34.08 -5.89 -27.87
C LEU A 79 -35.49 -6.10 -28.47
N PRO A 80 -36.61 -5.95 -27.74
CA PRO A 80 -37.96 -6.20 -28.28
C PRO A 80 -38.42 -5.18 -29.31
N TYR A 81 -37.76 -4.02 -29.40
CA TYR A 81 -38.11 -2.93 -30.33
C TYR A 81 -37.45 -3.06 -31.70
N LEU A 82 -36.58 -4.07 -31.89
CA LEU A 82 -35.86 -4.32 -33.14
C LEU A 82 -36.56 -5.40 -33.99
N SER A 83 -36.28 -5.42 -35.29
CA SER A 83 -36.77 -6.49 -36.18
C SER A 83 -36.12 -7.84 -35.83
N GLN A 84 -36.81 -8.95 -36.11
CA GLN A 84 -36.34 -10.32 -35.81
C GLN A 84 -34.91 -10.62 -36.31
N GLU A 85 -34.53 -10.13 -37.49
CA GLU A 85 -33.17 -10.30 -38.02
C GLU A 85 -32.13 -9.54 -37.19
N HIS A 86 -32.40 -8.28 -36.84
CA HIS A 86 -31.51 -7.48 -36.00
C HIS A 86 -31.45 -7.99 -34.55
N GLN A 87 -32.53 -8.59 -34.03
CA GLN A 87 -32.53 -9.21 -32.71
C GLN A 87 -31.47 -10.30 -32.60
N GLN A 88 -31.39 -11.20 -33.58
CA GLN A 88 -30.42 -12.28 -33.57
C GLN A 88 -28.97 -11.78 -33.70
N GLN A 89 -28.76 -10.75 -34.54
CA GLN A 89 -27.44 -10.11 -34.67
C GLN A 89 -26.99 -9.44 -33.38
N VAL A 90 -27.87 -8.67 -32.74
CA VAL A 90 -27.58 -7.98 -31.48
C VAL A 90 -27.32 -8.98 -30.35
N LEU A 91 -28.12 -10.04 -30.25
CA LEU A 91 -27.92 -11.08 -29.24
C LEU A 91 -26.56 -11.79 -29.41
N GLY A 92 -26.20 -12.12 -30.65
CA GLY A 92 -24.89 -12.70 -30.96
C GLY A 92 -23.74 -11.75 -30.66
N ALA A 93 -23.89 -10.46 -30.97
CA ALA A 93 -22.88 -9.44 -30.67
C ALA A 93 -22.67 -9.23 -29.16
N ILE A 94 -23.75 -9.20 -28.37
CA ILE A 94 -23.68 -9.06 -26.91
C ILE A 94 -22.95 -10.25 -26.29
N GLU A 95 -23.29 -11.48 -26.69
CA GLU A 95 -22.66 -12.66 -26.11
C GLU A 95 -21.18 -12.74 -26.44
N ARG A 96 -20.80 -12.37 -27.66
CA ARG A 96 -19.40 -12.30 -28.07
C ARG A 96 -18.65 -11.17 -27.39
N ALA A 97 -19.29 -10.02 -27.14
CA ALA A 97 -18.70 -8.90 -26.41
C ALA A 97 -18.44 -9.22 -24.92
N LYS A 98 -19.23 -10.12 -24.32
CA LYS A 98 -19.03 -10.60 -22.94
C LYS A 98 -17.91 -11.63 -22.82
N GLN A 99 -17.54 -12.29 -23.90
CA GLN A 99 -16.44 -13.27 -23.92
C GLN A 99 -15.11 -12.57 -24.10
N VAL A 100 -14.52 -12.15 -22.98
CA VAL A 100 -13.13 -11.66 -22.97
C VAL A 100 -12.19 -12.84 -22.84
N THR A 101 -11.32 -13.04 -23.82
CA THR A 101 -10.32 -14.11 -23.81
C THR A 101 -9.03 -13.68 -23.11
N ALA A 102 -8.29 -14.64 -22.54
CA ALA A 102 -6.99 -14.39 -21.91
C ALA A 102 -5.98 -13.58 -22.77
N PRO A 103 -5.81 -13.85 -24.09
CA PRO A 103 -4.91 -13.05 -24.92
C PRO A 103 -5.38 -11.60 -25.08
N GLU A 104 -6.68 -11.34 -25.20
CA GLU A 104 -7.24 -9.98 -25.28
C GLU A 104 -7.02 -9.24 -23.96
N LEU A 105 -7.30 -9.88 -22.83
CA LEU A 105 -7.04 -9.32 -21.50
C LEU A 105 -5.56 -8.94 -21.33
N ASN A 106 -4.65 -9.83 -21.71
CA ASN A 106 -3.21 -9.57 -21.62
C ASN A 106 -2.76 -8.44 -22.57
N SER A 107 -3.39 -8.31 -23.74
CA SER A 107 -3.16 -7.17 -24.64
C SER A 107 -3.58 -5.85 -24.01
N ILE A 108 -4.76 -5.80 -23.40
CA ILE A 108 -5.29 -4.59 -22.72
C ILE A 108 -4.41 -4.19 -21.54
N ILE A 109 -4.00 -5.14 -20.69
CA ILE A 109 -3.12 -4.87 -19.54
C ILE A 109 -1.79 -4.27 -20.01
N ARG A 110 -1.19 -4.84 -21.07
CA ARG A 110 0.06 -4.32 -21.64
C ARG A 110 -0.08 -2.91 -22.18
N GLN A 111 -1.17 -2.62 -22.88
CA GLN A 111 -1.47 -1.28 -23.37
C GLN A 111 -1.64 -0.27 -22.24
N GLN A 112 -2.36 -0.63 -21.17
CA GLN A 112 -2.55 0.22 -19.99
C GLN A 112 -1.22 0.49 -19.28
N LEU A 113 -0.37 -0.53 -19.13
CA LEU A 113 0.94 -0.40 -18.49
C LEU A 113 1.86 0.54 -19.28
N GLN A 114 1.85 0.46 -20.62
CA GLN A 114 2.62 1.36 -21.47
C GLN A 114 2.14 2.82 -21.31
N ALA A 115 0.83 3.05 -21.25
CA ALA A 115 0.27 4.38 -21.02
C ALA A 115 0.64 4.94 -19.63
N HIS A 116 0.65 4.09 -18.60
CA HIS A 116 1.05 4.52 -17.26
C HIS A 116 2.53 4.89 -17.16
N GLN A 117 3.43 4.16 -17.84
CA GLN A 117 4.85 4.51 -17.90
C GLN A 117 5.09 5.85 -18.60
N LEU A 118 4.35 6.14 -19.68
CA LEU A 118 4.41 7.44 -20.34
C LEU A 118 3.92 8.57 -19.43
N SER A 119 2.85 8.33 -18.66
CA SER A 119 2.32 9.31 -17.70
C SER A 119 3.30 9.62 -16.55
N GLN A 120 4.03 8.62 -16.04
CA GLN A 120 5.08 8.83 -15.04
C GLN A 120 6.25 9.67 -15.57
N LEU A 121 6.65 9.45 -16.84
CA LEU A 121 7.70 10.23 -17.49
C LEU A 121 7.29 11.70 -17.68
N GLN A 122 6.00 11.94 -17.90
CA GLN A 122 5.43 13.28 -18.07
C GLN A 122 5.22 14.01 -16.73
N ALA A 123 4.96 13.29 -15.64
CA ALA A 123 4.89 13.84 -14.29
C ALA A 123 6.26 14.34 -13.76
N LEU A 124 7.37 13.75 -14.23
CA LEU A 124 8.72 14.19 -13.89
C LEU A 124 9.18 15.45 -14.69
N ALA A 125 8.47 15.78 -15.78
CA ALA A 125 8.83 16.88 -16.69
C ALA A 125 8.14 18.22 -16.38
N LEU A 126 7.36 18.34 -15.29
CA LEU A 126 6.78 19.62 -14.88
C LEU A 126 7.74 20.36 -13.94
N PRO A 127 8.45 21.42 -14.39
CA PRO A 127 9.07 22.36 -13.47
C PRO A 127 7.93 23.07 -12.73
N LEU A 128 7.79 22.77 -11.44
CA LEU A 128 6.96 23.51 -10.51
C LEU A 128 7.49 24.95 -10.41
N THR A 129 7.11 25.79 -11.36
CA THR A 129 7.11 27.24 -11.17
C THR A 129 5.86 27.55 -10.34
N PRO A 130 6.00 28.03 -9.09
CA PRO A 130 4.84 28.42 -8.30
C PRO A 130 4.22 29.65 -8.97
N LEU A 131 3.14 29.45 -9.71
CA LEU A 131 2.28 30.53 -10.17
C LEU A 131 1.62 31.12 -8.91
N SER A 132 2.19 32.23 -8.43
CA SER A 132 1.59 33.03 -7.36
C SER A 132 0.33 33.69 -7.92
N VAL A 133 -0.80 32.99 -7.84
CA VAL A 133 -2.11 33.55 -8.13
C VAL A 133 -2.43 34.54 -7.02
N GLY A 134 -2.21 35.82 -7.32
CA GLY A 134 -2.65 36.94 -6.51
C GLY A 134 -4.17 37.01 -6.51
N LEU A 135 -4.80 36.42 -5.48
CA LEU A 135 -6.17 36.74 -5.10
C LEU A 135 -6.16 38.04 -4.31
N GLN A 136 -6.39 39.14 -5.02
CA GLN A 136 -6.70 40.44 -4.44
C GLN A 136 -8.10 40.37 -3.81
N ALA A 137 -8.16 40.21 -2.49
CA ALA A 137 -9.39 40.34 -1.72
C ALA A 137 -9.80 41.83 -1.62
N PRO A 138 -11.09 42.19 -1.80
CA PRO A 138 -11.56 43.56 -1.59
C PRO A 138 -11.63 43.84 -0.08
N SER A 139 -10.87 44.84 0.38
CA SER A 139 -10.84 45.26 1.79
C SER A 139 -11.83 46.39 2.06
N LEU A 140 -12.71 46.17 3.05
CA LEU A 140 -13.33 47.23 3.85
C LEU A 140 -12.36 47.61 4.98
N PRO A 141 -12.34 48.87 5.44
CA PRO A 141 -11.39 49.32 6.44
C PRO A 141 -11.94 49.05 7.84
N ALA A 142 -11.16 48.35 8.67
CA ALA A 142 -11.37 48.35 10.12
C ALA A 142 -10.03 48.38 10.86
N VAL A 143 -10.07 49.21 11.88
CA VAL A 143 -9.02 49.79 12.70
C VAL A 143 -8.13 48.78 13.46
N SER A 144 -6.87 49.15 13.58
CA SER A 144 -5.89 48.88 14.64
C SER A 144 -6.13 47.75 15.65
N ALA A 145 -5.20 46.78 15.69
CA ALA A 145 -4.55 46.36 16.94
C ALA A 145 -3.30 45.51 16.62
N SER A 146 -2.27 45.75 17.41
CA SER A 146 -0.92 45.22 17.37
C SER A 146 -0.79 43.77 17.87
N THR A 147 0.38 43.16 17.58
CA THR A 147 1.02 42.04 18.32
C THR A 147 0.28 40.70 18.28
N GLY A 148 0.87 39.52 18.12
CA GLY A 148 2.25 39.05 18.10
C GLY A 148 2.19 37.53 18.27
N LEU A 149 3.12 36.82 17.61
CA LEU A 149 3.75 35.55 18.00
C LEU A 149 2.89 34.34 18.46
N LEU A 150 3.04 33.26 17.67
CA LEU A 150 3.43 31.90 18.09
C LEU A 150 2.86 31.36 19.42
N SER A 151 1.99 30.34 19.32
CA SER A 151 2.15 29.10 20.11
C SER A 151 1.19 27.99 19.63
N LEU A 152 1.77 26.89 19.14
CA LEU A 152 1.13 25.57 19.14
C LEU A 152 1.12 25.08 20.58
N SER A 153 -0.05 24.87 21.16
CA SER A 153 -0.21 24.17 22.42
C SER A 153 -0.93 22.85 22.24
N ALA A 154 -0.19 21.82 22.64
CA ALA A 154 -0.50 20.41 22.84
C ALA A 154 -1.91 20.07 23.36
N LEU A 155 -2.44 18.97 22.85
CA LEU A 155 -3.47 18.12 23.45
C LEU A 155 -3.09 16.69 23.03
N GLY A 156 -2.90 15.68 23.87
CA GLY A 156 -3.37 15.41 25.22
C GLY A 156 -3.61 13.89 25.22
N SER A 157 -2.74 13.15 25.90
CA SER A 157 -2.78 11.68 26.01
C SER A 157 -4.08 11.17 26.63
N GLN A 158 -4.69 10.11 26.09
CA GLN A 158 -5.21 9.01 26.91
C GLN A 158 -5.43 7.73 26.10
N ALA A 159 -4.74 6.67 26.51
CA ALA A 159 -5.04 5.29 26.16
C ALA A 159 -6.36 4.86 26.80
N HIS A 160 -7.20 4.12 26.07
CA HIS A 160 -8.05 3.11 26.68
C HIS A 160 -8.24 1.92 25.74
N LEU A 161 -7.73 0.77 26.20
CA LEU A 161 -8.02 -0.54 25.66
C LEU A 161 -9.51 -0.85 25.84
N CYS A 162 -10.14 -1.38 24.80
CA CYS A 162 -11.35 -2.20 24.96
C CYS A 162 -11.07 -3.58 24.35
N LYS A 163 -11.22 -4.57 25.23
CA LYS A 163 -10.98 -5.99 25.03
C LYS A 163 -11.98 -6.61 24.06
N GLU A 164 -11.41 -7.52 23.28
CA GLU A 164 -11.95 -8.73 22.70
C GLU A 164 -12.92 -9.48 23.62
N ASP A 165 -14.05 -9.94 23.07
CA ASP A 165 -14.81 -11.07 23.58
C ASP A 165 -15.28 -11.95 22.40
N LYS A 166 -15.49 -13.22 22.71
CA LYS A 166 -15.09 -14.42 21.98
C LYS A 166 -16.32 -15.31 21.93
N ASN A 167 -16.87 -15.61 20.74
CA ASN A 167 -17.72 -16.81 20.59
C ASN A 167 -17.90 -17.21 19.12
N GLY A 168 -17.61 -18.47 18.78
CA GLY A 168 -17.90 -19.05 17.47
C GLY A 168 -16.84 -20.04 16.99
N HIS A 169 -16.74 -21.18 17.65
CA HIS A 169 -15.98 -22.35 17.22
C HIS A 169 -16.91 -23.26 16.40
N ASP A 170 -16.44 -23.65 15.21
CA ASP A 170 -16.47 -24.99 14.56
C ASP A 170 -16.25 -24.75 13.06
N GLY A 171 -15.22 -25.26 12.39
CA GLY A 171 -14.59 -26.57 12.57
C GLY A 171 -14.98 -27.48 11.41
N ASP A 172 -14.78 -27.02 10.17
CA ASP A 172 -15.03 -27.79 8.95
C ASP A 172 -14.00 -28.92 8.85
N ALA A 173 -14.41 -30.13 9.22
CA ALA A 173 -13.67 -31.36 8.99
C ALA A 173 -14.08 -31.91 7.62
N HIS A 174 -13.32 -31.55 6.57
CA HIS A 174 -13.45 -32.22 5.28
C HIS A 174 -12.76 -33.59 5.38
N GLN A 175 -13.61 -34.60 5.49
CA GLN A 175 -13.28 -36.02 5.58
C GLN A 175 -12.68 -36.50 4.26
N GLU A 176 -11.52 -37.14 4.37
CA GLU A 176 -10.81 -37.85 3.31
C GLU A 176 -11.74 -38.91 2.69
N ASP A 177 -12.03 -38.78 1.39
CA ASP A 177 -12.60 -39.85 0.55
C ASP A 177 -11.48 -40.39 -0.32
N ASP A 178 -10.75 -41.36 0.23
CA ASP A 178 -9.79 -42.20 -0.47
C ASP A 178 -10.59 -43.23 -1.30
N GLY A 179 -10.87 -42.86 -2.55
CA GLY A 179 -11.48 -43.74 -3.53
C GLY A 179 -10.46 -44.72 -4.11
N GLU A 180 -10.25 -45.85 -3.44
CA GLU A 180 -9.92 -47.09 -4.14
C GLU A 180 -11.02 -47.39 -5.17
N LYS A 181 -10.65 -47.69 -6.43
CA LYS A 181 -11.14 -48.85 -7.23
C LYS A 181 -10.97 -48.68 -8.75
N SER A 182 -10.31 -49.68 -9.35
CA SER A 182 -10.46 -50.23 -10.73
C SER A 182 -10.24 -49.25 -11.90
N ASP A 183 -9.39 -49.53 -12.89
CA ASP A 183 -9.24 -50.74 -13.72
C ASP A 183 -7.83 -50.73 -14.36
#